data_AF-A0A1F4XL68-F1
#
_entry.id   AF-A0A1F4XL68-F1
#
_cell.length_a   1.000
_cell.length_b   1.000
_cell.length_c   1.000
_cell.angle_alpha   90.00
_cell.angle_beta   90.00
_cell.angle_gamma   90.00
#
_symmetry.space_group_name_H-M   'P 1'
#
loop_
_entity.id
_entity.type
_entity.pdbx_description
1 polymer ?
#
loop_
_entity_poly.entity_id
_entity_poly.type
_entity_poly.pdbx_seq_one_letter_code
_entity_poly.pdbx_strand_id
1 'polypeptide(L)'
;MNVYVLPRASDYSRPLLRRKHTVSSEVKIGIVTLCFTLIGLISLLSFASLRHTTKIQAAGYEIKKLEQQKNSLLNTHKSLTMEIARKQSLAALDESEQVKGMQIIDHPNIVSTKRNLALK
;
A
#
# COMPACT_ATOMS: atom_id res chain seq x y z
N MET A 1 46.61 -51.35 -83.39
CA MET A 1 45.73 -52.19 -82.54
C MET A 1 45.33 -51.31 -81.36
N ASN A 2 44.13 -50.70 -81.42
CA ASN A 2 43.71 -49.69 -80.47
C ASN A 2 42.91 -50.36 -79.35
N VAL A 3 43.43 -50.33 -78.12
CA VAL A 3 42.77 -50.93 -76.95
C VAL A 3 42.04 -49.81 -76.21
N TYR A 4 40.72 -49.78 -76.34
CA TYR A 4 39.88 -48.96 -75.47
C TYR A 4 39.79 -49.67 -74.11
N VAL A 5 40.29 -49.03 -73.06
CA VAL A 5 40.11 -49.48 -71.67
C VAL A 5 39.26 -48.46 -70.92
N LEU A 6 38.05 -48.88 -70.58
CA LEU A 6 37.15 -48.30 -69.58
C LEU A 6 36.58 -49.48 -68.77
N PRO A 7 36.09 -49.32 -67.53
CA PRO A 7 36.26 -48.25 -66.54
C PRO A 7 36.69 -48.81 -65.16
N ARG A 8 37.09 -47.96 -64.21
CA ARG A 8 36.98 -48.33 -62.79
C ARG A 8 36.45 -47.15 -61.98
N ALA A 9 35.16 -47.24 -61.69
CA ALA A 9 34.48 -46.38 -60.74
C ALA A 9 34.89 -46.73 -59.30
N SER A 10 34.62 -45.76 -58.43
CA SER A 10 34.70 -45.74 -56.97
C SER A 10 36.10 -45.78 -56.38
N ASP A 11 36.65 -44.58 -56.16
CA ASP A 11 37.23 -44.32 -54.84
C ASP A 11 36.48 -43.18 -54.17
N TYR A 12 36.08 -43.49 -52.95
CA TYR A 12 35.18 -42.75 -52.10
C TYR A 12 35.62 -41.30 -51.92
N SER A 13 34.64 -40.41 -52.07
CA SER A 13 34.72 -39.03 -51.61
C SER A 13 35.18 -38.99 -50.16
N ARG A 14 36.44 -38.62 -49.92
CA ARG A 14 36.87 -38.20 -48.59
C ARG A 14 36.04 -36.96 -48.25
N PRO A 15 35.25 -36.94 -47.18
CA PRO A 15 34.69 -35.68 -46.73
C PRO A 15 35.89 -34.82 -46.35
N LEU A 16 36.14 -33.78 -47.13
CA LEU A 16 37.08 -32.73 -46.78
C LEU A 16 36.69 -32.28 -45.39
N LEU A 17 37.55 -32.61 -44.41
CA LEU A 17 37.44 -32.17 -43.03
C LEU A 17 37.15 -30.69 -43.07
N ARG A 18 35.87 -30.36 -42.81
CA ARG A 18 35.36 -29.01 -42.73
C ARG A 18 36.11 -28.36 -41.59
N ARG A 19 37.21 -27.70 -41.93
CA ARG A 19 38.05 -26.93 -41.01
C ARG A 19 37.08 -26.08 -40.22
N LYS A 20 36.88 -26.42 -38.94
CA LYS A 20 36.06 -25.61 -38.04
C LYS A 20 36.79 -24.28 -37.97
N HIS A 21 36.34 -23.34 -38.78
CA HIS A 21 36.69 -21.95 -38.59
C HIS A 21 36.00 -21.60 -37.28
N THR A 22 36.73 -21.67 -36.18
CA THR A 22 36.34 -20.98 -34.96
C THR A 22 36.28 -19.52 -35.40
N VAL A 23 35.08 -19.07 -35.76
CA VAL A 23 34.76 -17.65 -35.77
C VAL A 23 34.85 -17.29 -34.30
N SER A 24 36.07 -16.99 -33.85
CA SER A 24 36.28 -16.19 -32.67
C SER A 24 35.67 -14.86 -33.06
N SER A 25 34.36 -14.77 -32.89
CA SER A 25 33.61 -13.55 -32.99
C SER A 25 34.07 -12.77 -31.78
N GLU A 26 35.25 -12.16 -31.90
CA GLU A 26 35.60 -11.02 -31.08
C GLU A 26 34.49 -10.04 -31.34
N VAL A 27 33.51 -10.03 -30.44
CA VAL A 27 32.43 -9.07 -30.47
C VAL A 27 33.12 -7.76 -30.19
N LYS A 28 33.60 -7.09 -31.24
CA LYS A 28 33.96 -5.68 -31.23
C LYS A 28 32.63 -4.95 -31.08
N ILE A 29 32.08 -5.03 -29.87
CA ILE A 29 30.97 -4.21 -29.41
C ILE A 29 31.52 -2.80 -29.53
N GLY A 30 31.15 -2.13 -30.62
CA GLY A 30 31.53 -0.75 -30.82
C GLY A 30 31.03 0.04 -29.62
N ILE A 31 31.82 1.04 -29.20
CA ILE A 31 31.44 1.97 -28.13
C ILE A 31 30.00 2.50 -28.33
N VAL A 32 29.59 2.67 -29.60
CA VAL A 32 28.25 3.08 -30.02
C VAL A 32 27.18 2.05 -29.64
N THR A 33 27.39 0.76 -29.91
CA THR A 33 26.42 -0.29 -29.56
C THR A 33 26.30 -0.46 -28.04
N LEU A 34 27.40 -0.25 -27.30
CA LEU A 34 27.41 -0.27 -25.84
C LEU A 34 26.62 0.92 -25.26
N CYS A 35 26.87 2.13 -25.76
CA CYS A 35 26.12 3.31 -25.32
C CYS A 35 24.63 3.17 -25.65
N PHE A 36 24.28 2.65 -26.82
CA PHE A 36 22.89 2.49 -27.25
C PHE A 36 22.13 1.50 -26.36
N THR A 37 22.73 0.35 -26.02
CA THR A 37 22.09 -0.61 -25.10
C THR A 37 21.93 -0.02 -23.70
N LEU A 38 22.90 0.76 -23.23
CA LEU A 38 22.88 1.39 -21.91
C LEU A 38 21.77 2.45 -21.82
N ILE A 39 21.63 3.29 -22.85
CA ILE A 39 20.53 4.27 -22.97
C ILE A 39 19.18 3.56 -23.06
N GLY A 40 19.09 2.48 -23.84
CA GLY A 40 17.88 1.65 -23.94
C GLY A 40 17.49 1.06 -22.59
N LEU A 41 18.46 0.56 -21.82
CA LEU A 41 18.23 -0.02 -20.50
C LEU A 41 17.74 1.03 -19.49
N ILE A 42 18.35 2.22 -19.47
CA ILE A 42 17.95 3.35 -18.61
C ILE A 42 16.52 3.80 -18.95
N SER A 43 16.21 3.90 -20.25
CA SER A 43 14.88 4.29 -20.73
C SER A 43 13.83 3.26 -20.31
N LEU A 44 14.12 1.97 -20.49
CA LEU A 44 13.22 0.89 -20.09
C LEU A 44 13.01 0.86 -18.57
N LEU A 45 14.07 1.09 -17.80
CA LEU A 45 14.01 1.13 -16.33
C LEU A 45 13.22 2.36 -15.82
N SER A 46 13.35 3.51 -16.50
CA SER A 46 12.59 4.72 -16.21
C SER A 46 11.11 4.51 -16.49
N PHE A 47 10.76 3.89 -17.62
CA PHE A 47 9.38 3.61 -18.00
C PHE A 47 8.74 2.55 -17.08
N ALA A 48 9.49 1.50 -16.73
CA ALA A 48 9.05 0.48 -15.78
C ALA A 48 8.82 1.07 -14.38
N SER A 49 9.74 1.90 -13.90
CA SER A 49 9.61 2.61 -12.62
C SER A 49 8.38 3.51 -12.61
N LEU A 50 8.14 4.26 -13.68
CA LEU A 50 6.98 5.15 -13.76
C LEU A 50 5.65 4.38 -13.63
N ARG A 51 5.51 3.25 -14.35
CA ARG A 51 4.33 2.39 -14.25
C ARG A 51 4.16 1.79 -12.85
N HIS A 52 5.27 1.43 -12.19
CA HIS A 52 5.24 0.88 -10.84
C HIS A 52 4.85 1.95 -9.81
N THR A 53 5.38 3.17 -9.95
CA THR A 53 5.03 4.32 -9.11
C THR A 53 3.56 4.69 -9.24
N THR A 54 2.96 4.65 -10.44
CA THR A 54 1.52 4.89 -10.61
C THR A 54 0.68 3.87 -9.85
N LYS A 55 1.06 2.58 -9.87
CA LYS A 55 0.37 1.53 -9.09
C LYS A 55 0.52 1.72 -7.58
N ILE A 56 1.73 2.08 -7.11
CA ILE A 56 1.99 2.32 -5.69
C ILE A 56 1.20 3.54 -5.19
N GLN A 57 1.14 4.63 -5.98
CA GLN A 57 0.39 5.83 -5.59
C GLN A 57 -1.12 5.58 -5.56
N ALA A 58 -1.66 4.84 -6.52
CA ALA A 58 -3.07 4.46 -6.52
C ALA A 58 -3.42 3.57 -5.31
N ALA A 59 -2.59 2.56 -5.01
CA ALA A 59 -2.77 1.70 -3.85
C ALA A 59 -2.64 2.47 -2.52
N GLY A 60 -1.67 3.38 -2.42
CA GLY A 60 -1.50 4.25 -1.25
C GLY A 60 -2.69 5.19 -1.03
N TYR A 61 -3.32 5.65 -2.11
CA TYR A 61 -4.51 6.50 -2.03
C TYR A 61 -5.74 5.72 -1.54
N GLU A 62 -5.92 4.48 -2.02
CA GLU A 62 -6.99 3.61 -1.53
C GLU A 62 -6.82 3.25 -0.06
N ILE A 63 -5.60 2.92 0.38
CA ILE A 63 -5.30 2.62 1.79
C ILE A 63 -5.60 3.84 2.66
N LYS A 64 -5.16 5.03 2.25
CA LYS A 64 -5.39 6.28 2.99
C LYS A 64 -6.88 6.62 3.08
N LYS A 65 -7.65 6.38 2.00
CA LYS A 65 -9.10 6.54 1.97
C LYS A 65 -9.78 5.57 2.95
N LEU A 66 -9.34 4.32 2.97
CA LEU A 66 -9.88 3.29 3.85
C LEU A 66 -9.58 3.60 5.34
N GLU A 67 -8.39 4.10 5.63
CA GLU A 67 -7.98 4.52 6.97
C GLU A 67 -8.78 5.74 7.46
N GLN A 68 -9.03 6.71 6.58
CA GLN A 68 -9.89 7.86 6.87
C GLN A 68 -11.34 7.42 7.18
N GLN A 69 -11.88 6.47 6.39
CA GLN A 69 -13.21 5.91 6.65
C GLN A 69 -13.27 5.19 8.00
N LYS A 70 -12.28 4.35 8.32
CA LYS A 70 -12.18 3.68 9.62
C LYS A 70 -12.17 4.68 10.78
N ASN A 71 -11.37 5.74 10.69
CA ASN A 71 -11.30 6.76 11.74
C ASN A 71 -12.62 7.52 11.89
N SER A 72 -13.30 7.85 10.78
CA SER A 72 -14.61 8.51 10.84
C SER A 72 -15.67 7.62 11.52
N LEU A 73 -15.64 6.32 11.26
CA LEU A 73 -16.58 5.37 11.86
C LEU A 73 -16.30 5.18 13.36
N LEU A 74 -15.02 5.08 13.76
CA LEU A 74 -14.63 5.01 15.18
C LEU A 74 -15.04 6.26 15.96
N ASN A 75 -14.86 7.44 15.37
CA ASN A 75 -15.27 8.70 15.99
C ASN A 75 -16.79 8.75 16.16
N THR A 76 -17.54 8.31 15.15
CA THR A 76 -19.01 8.24 15.22
C THR A 76 -19.46 7.27 16.30
N HIS A 77 -18.85 6.09 16.37
CA HIS A 77 -19.13 5.11 17.41
C HIS A 77 -18.86 5.69 18.81
N LYS A 78 -17.70 6.32 19.01
CA LYS A 78 -17.34 6.95 20.29
C LYS A 78 -18.34 8.03 20.69
N SER A 79 -18.78 8.87 19.74
CA SER A 79 -19.81 9.89 19.98
C SER A 79 -21.14 9.26 20.42
N LEU A 80 -21.59 8.21 19.71
CA LEU A 80 -22.82 7.51 20.06
C LEU A 80 -22.73 6.82 21.42
N THR A 81 -21.62 6.17 21.74
CA THR A 81 -21.40 5.56 23.06
C THR A 81 -21.45 6.62 24.17
N MET A 82 -20.86 7.80 23.94
CA MET A 82 -20.91 8.91 24.89
C MET A 82 -22.34 9.44 25.07
N GLU A 83 -23.13 9.53 24.00
CA GLU A 83 -24.53 9.94 24.07
C GLU A 83 -25.39 8.92 24.80
N ILE A 84 -25.17 7.62 24.56
CA ILE A 84 -25.83 6.52 25.28
C ILE A 84 -25.50 6.59 26.77
N ALA A 85 -24.21 6.72 27.11
CA ALA A 85 -23.78 6.86 28.51
C ALA A 85 -24.43 8.07 29.17
N ARG A 86 -24.49 9.21 28.49
CA ARG A 86 -25.18 10.41 28.99
C ARG A 86 -26.66 10.15 29.25
N LYS A 87 -27.36 9.49 28.32
CA LYS A 87 -28.79 9.16 28.49
C LYS A 87 -29.00 8.17 29.63
N GLN A 88 -28.13 7.18 29.79
CA GLN A 88 -28.17 6.25 30.92
C GLN A 88 -27.90 6.93 32.25
N SER A 89 -26.93 7.85 32.31
CA SER A 89 -26.68 8.65 33.53
C SER A 89 -27.89 9.52 33.89
N LEU A 90 -28.54 10.15 32.90
CA LEU A 90 -29.76 10.92 33.13
C LEU A 90 -30.91 10.01 33.63
N ALA A 91 -31.12 8.87 32.99
CA ALA A 91 -32.15 7.91 33.42
C ALA A 91 -31.89 7.39 34.84
N ALA A 92 -30.63 7.09 35.19
CA ALA A 92 -30.24 6.65 36.52
C ALA A 92 -30.46 7.74 37.59
N LEU A 93 -30.30 9.02 37.22
CA LEU A 93 -30.60 10.14 38.12
C LEU A 93 -32.11 10.31 38.32
N ASP A 94 -32.91 10.24 37.24
CA ASP A 94 -34.37 10.31 37.31
C ASP A 94 -34.98 9.15 38.11
N GLU A 95 -34.39 7.96 38.01
CA GLU A 95 -34.84 6.76 38.70
C GLU A 95 -34.33 6.67 40.15
N SER A 96 -33.34 7.49 40.51
CA SER A 96 -32.81 7.53 41.88
C SER A 96 -33.86 8.06 42.86
N GLU A 97 -34.00 7.36 43.99
CA GLU A 97 -34.96 7.65 45.07
C GLU A 97 -34.85 9.08 45.62
N GLN A 98 -33.66 9.70 45.50
CA GLN A 98 -33.40 11.08 45.92
C GLN A 98 -34.14 12.13 45.05
N VAL A 99 -34.36 11.85 43.76
CA VAL A 99 -35.06 12.78 42.85
C VAL A 99 -36.57 12.58 42.92
N LYS A 100 -37.06 11.33 43.07
CA LYS A 100 -38.49 11.06 43.34
C LYS A 100 -39.02 11.71 44.61
N GLY A 101 -38.15 11.96 45.60
CA GLY A 101 -38.48 12.68 46.83
C GLY A 101 -38.37 14.20 46.74
N MET A 102 -37.80 14.75 45.66
CA MET A 102 -37.68 16.21 45.47
C MET A 102 -39.00 16.78 44.94
N GLN A 103 -39.83 17.31 45.84
CA GLN A 103 -40.92 18.21 45.44
C GLN A 103 -40.36 19.60 45.12
N ILE A 104 -40.84 20.19 44.02
CA ILE A 104 -40.56 21.57 43.65
C ILE A 104 -41.20 22.48 44.71
N ILE A 105 -40.38 23.15 45.52
CA ILE A 105 -40.85 24.10 46.52
C ILE A 105 -40.96 25.47 45.85
N ASP A 106 -42.20 25.91 45.60
CA ASP A 106 -42.52 27.15 44.87
C ASP A 106 -42.21 28.43 45.70
N HIS A 107 -41.99 28.28 47.03
CA HIS A 107 -41.70 29.39 47.95
C HIS A 107 -40.64 28.98 48.99
N PRO A 108 -39.33 29.23 48.73
CA PRO A 108 -38.29 28.89 49.68
C PRO A 108 -38.31 29.86 50.88
N ASN A 109 -38.59 29.35 52.08
CA ASN A 109 -38.41 30.12 53.31
C ASN A 109 -36.91 30.10 53.69
N ILE A 110 -36.21 31.17 53.34
CA ILE A 110 -34.77 31.32 53.59
C ILE A 110 -34.58 31.75 55.04
N VAL A 111 -34.30 30.79 55.93
CA VAL A 111 -33.93 31.11 57.32
C VAL A 111 -32.48 31.58 57.36
N SER A 112 -32.29 32.90 57.41
CA SER A 112 -30.97 33.50 57.59
C SER A 112 -30.52 33.40 59.05
N THR A 113 -29.84 32.31 59.41
CA THR A 113 -29.17 32.18 60.71
C THR A 113 -28.00 33.16 60.77
N LYS A 114 -28.20 34.32 61.42
CA LYS A 114 -27.09 35.16 61.88
C LYS A 114 -26.30 34.38 62.92
N ARG A 115 -25.14 33.83 62.54
CA ARG A 115 -24.15 33.32 63.49
C ARG A 115 -23.69 34.48 64.36
N ASN A 116 -24.12 34.51 65.62
CA ASN A 116 -23.50 35.35 66.63
C ASN A 116 -22.10 34.80 66.92
N LEU A 117 -21.10 35.34 66.22
CA LEU A 117 -19.69 35.22 66.55
C LEU A 117 -19.40 36.06 67.81
N ALA A 118 -19.92 35.61 68.95
CA ALA A 118 -19.45 36.05 70.25
C ALA A 118 -18.24 35.17 70.62
N LEU A 119 -17.06 35.56 70.14
CA LEU A 119 -15.80 35.13 70.71
C LEU A 119 -15.67 35.81 72.08
N LYS A 120 -15.57 35.01 73.14
CA LYS A 120 -15.14 35.45 74.47
C LYS A 120 -14.09 34.49 74.99
#